data_AF-A9BKI2-F1
#
_entry.id   AF-A9BKI2-F1
#
_cell.length_a   1.000
_cell.length_b   1.000
_cell.length_c   1.000
_cell.angle_alpha   90.00
_cell.angle_beta   90.00
_cell.angle_gamma   90.00
#
_symmetry.space_group_name_H-M   'P 1'
#
loop_
_entity.id
_entity.type
_entity.pdbx_description
1 polymer ?
#
loop_
_entity_poly.entity_id
_entity_poly.type
_entity_poly.pdbx_seq_one_letter_code
_entity_poly.pdbx_strand_id
1 'polypeptide(L)'
;MFSIPDSKAVIDLILSKTQRKTPTIVHRKFSLQKIRQFYMRKIKFFEQNFKFFIEKILKNFPLIDQLHPFFCDLLNILFNRNNYKIALNQLNKAKIKISKLSQTHLKFLKYGNSLYNCKQLKKIGFGKMCKEIKKLNTPLIFLEKIRCQIKKIPKIDPHRKILLVGGSSNTGKSCLMNKLTRVNDLKKNPKKKTKFLMLGHLINKFWTWQIIDTPGITNWNLNSLTSIEMQFVVALMNLNYRILYLIDLNSEFFPKIQSQVKIFIELRKLLKKKERIFILAKTDLGWEKSIDRKKKAFIGFLNSFSQKRGLITKSSFHDEIGILEIRNQSFFLRNKTISEKHYFLIKKKKFFKTISAENNSSINLHSGQKPKMDLTRRKIPTNLFLVKKILFKLGKATSEENNFFREEKIRELKIEKNFAQKPIKKFYVCKKNKKTLKIKLKNLNILNTSSTILKKNF
;
A
#
# COMPACT_ATOMS: atom_id res chain seq x y z
N MET A 1 2.93 6.55 -10.63
CA MET A 1 2.75 7.66 -11.59
C MET A 1 4.09 8.38 -11.78
N PHE A 2 4.56 8.54 -13.02
CA PHE A 2 5.76 9.32 -13.34
C PHE A 2 5.53 10.82 -13.12
N SER A 3 6.57 11.60 -12.87
CA SER A 3 6.48 13.07 -12.73
C SER A 3 6.05 13.70 -14.04
N ILE A 4 5.14 14.68 -13.97
CA ILE A 4 4.64 15.42 -15.11
C ILE A 4 5.46 16.71 -15.20
N PRO A 5 6.39 16.81 -16.16
CA PRO A 5 7.18 18.02 -16.36
C PRO A 5 6.35 19.17 -16.92
N ASP A 6 6.86 20.39 -16.72
CA ASP A 6 6.30 21.61 -17.30
C ASP A 6 6.34 21.61 -18.83
N SER A 7 5.49 22.43 -19.45
CA SER A 7 5.38 22.48 -20.92
C SER A 7 6.72 22.77 -21.62
N LYS A 8 7.56 23.64 -21.05
CA LYS A 8 8.91 23.95 -21.58
C LYS A 8 9.81 22.71 -21.55
N ALA A 9 9.91 22.06 -20.39
CA ALA A 9 10.70 20.86 -20.22
C ALA A 9 10.23 19.70 -21.13
N VAL A 10 8.91 19.57 -21.37
CA VAL A 10 8.36 18.61 -22.34
C VAL A 10 8.86 18.90 -23.76
N ILE A 11 8.81 20.16 -24.17
CA ILE A 11 9.24 20.59 -25.51
C ILE A 11 10.73 20.32 -25.70
N ASP A 12 11.56 20.70 -24.73
CA ASP A 12 13.02 20.54 -24.81
C ASP A 12 13.42 19.06 -24.84
N LEU A 13 12.78 18.24 -24.00
CA LEU A 13 12.99 16.79 -23.99
C LEU A 13 12.67 16.16 -25.34
N ILE A 14 11.54 16.54 -25.94
CA ILE A 14 11.09 15.95 -27.20
C ILE A 14 11.94 16.47 -28.37
N LEU A 15 12.27 17.76 -28.43
CA LEU A 15 13.17 18.32 -29.45
C LEU A 15 14.55 17.64 -29.40
N SER A 16 15.14 17.54 -28.22
CA SER A 16 16.42 16.84 -28.00
C SER A 16 16.34 15.38 -28.45
N LYS A 17 15.26 14.67 -28.08
CA LYS A 17 15.03 13.29 -28.51
C LYS A 17 14.91 13.15 -30.02
N THR A 18 14.25 14.09 -30.71
CA THR A 18 14.17 14.07 -32.17
C THR A 18 15.50 14.32 -32.85
N GLN A 19 16.32 15.22 -32.32
CA GLN A 19 17.64 15.50 -32.85
C GLN A 19 18.58 14.31 -32.71
N ARG A 20 18.57 13.63 -31.55
CA ARG A 20 19.44 12.48 -31.27
C ARG A 20 19.03 11.20 -31.99
N LYS A 21 17.72 10.96 -32.20
CA LYS A 21 17.20 9.68 -32.73
C LYS A 21 16.87 9.67 -34.23
N THR A 22 16.96 10.80 -34.92
CA THR A 22 16.71 10.88 -36.36
C THR A 22 17.97 11.37 -37.08
N PRO A 23 18.24 10.93 -38.31
CA PRO A 23 19.41 11.41 -39.06
C PRO A 23 19.39 12.94 -39.15
N THR A 24 20.56 13.58 -39.10
CA THR A 24 20.69 15.04 -38.97
C THR A 24 21.21 15.72 -40.24
N ILE A 25 22.04 15.02 -41.01
CA ILE A 25 22.74 15.56 -42.19
C ILE A 25 21.92 15.31 -43.45
N VAL A 26 21.75 16.37 -44.26
CA VAL A 26 21.17 16.32 -45.63
C VAL A 26 21.91 17.33 -46.49
N HIS A 27 22.29 16.92 -47.70
CA HIS A 27 22.96 17.78 -48.67
C HIS A 27 21.98 18.24 -49.76
N ARG A 28 22.27 19.40 -50.36
CA ARG A 28 21.47 20.00 -51.44
C ARG A 28 21.47 19.16 -52.72
N LYS A 29 22.53 18.38 -52.97
CA LYS A 29 22.68 17.51 -54.15
C LYS A 29 21.84 16.22 -54.09
N PHE A 30 21.18 15.92 -52.97
CA PHE A 30 20.32 14.73 -52.87
C PHE A 30 19.04 14.90 -53.69
N SER A 31 18.48 13.77 -54.16
CA SER A 31 17.20 13.77 -54.84
C SER A 31 16.09 14.36 -53.97
N LEU A 32 15.16 15.08 -54.59
CA LEU A 32 14.10 15.80 -53.87
C LEU A 32 13.23 14.84 -53.05
N GLN A 33 13.02 13.62 -53.55
CA GLN A 33 12.28 12.57 -52.83
C GLN A 33 12.98 12.18 -51.51
N LYS A 34 14.31 12.03 -51.52
CA LYS A 34 15.11 11.73 -50.31
C LYS A 34 15.05 12.89 -49.31
N ILE A 35 15.11 14.14 -49.79
CA ILE A 35 14.97 15.35 -48.95
C ILE A 35 13.58 15.42 -48.30
N ARG A 36 12.51 15.17 -49.08
CA ARG A 36 11.13 15.15 -48.59
C ARG A 36 10.96 14.06 -47.52
N GLN A 37 11.40 12.83 -47.79
CA GLN A 37 11.33 11.71 -46.85
C GLN A 37 12.09 12.01 -45.54
N PHE A 38 13.25 12.65 -45.62
CA PHE A 38 14.02 13.05 -44.44
C PHE A 38 13.23 13.98 -43.52
N TYR A 39 12.62 15.05 -44.05
CA TYR A 39 11.84 15.98 -43.25
C TYR A 39 10.49 15.40 -42.81
N MET A 40 9.85 14.57 -43.64
CA MET A 40 8.64 13.83 -43.25
C MET A 40 8.89 12.92 -42.06
N ARG A 41 10.01 12.16 -42.05
CA ARG A 41 10.41 11.32 -40.93
C ARG A 41 10.57 12.14 -39.64
N LYS A 42 11.18 13.33 -39.72
CA LYS A 42 11.33 14.22 -38.56
C LYS A 42 9.99 14.71 -38.00
N ILE A 43 9.07 15.17 -38.84
CA ILE A 43 7.74 15.63 -38.39
C ILE A 43 6.95 14.47 -37.79
N LYS A 44 6.91 13.31 -38.45
CA LYS A 44 6.18 12.14 -37.96
C LYS A 44 6.75 11.63 -36.63
N PHE A 45 8.08 11.57 -36.51
CA PHE A 45 8.74 11.18 -35.26
C PHE A 45 8.48 12.18 -34.12
N PHE A 46 8.42 13.49 -34.43
CA PHE A 46 8.10 14.53 -33.46
C PHE A 46 6.67 14.42 -32.91
N GLU A 47 5.69 14.28 -33.83
CA GLU A 47 4.28 14.05 -33.48
C GLU A 47 4.11 12.78 -32.62
N GLN A 48 4.70 11.66 -33.03
CA GLN A 48 4.59 10.39 -32.32
C GLN A 48 5.09 10.49 -30.88
N ASN A 49 6.19 11.22 -30.64
CA ASN A 49 6.70 11.41 -29.29
C ASN A 49 5.77 12.26 -28.40
N PHE A 50 5.17 13.33 -28.94
CA PHE A 50 4.16 14.10 -28.20
C PHE A 50 2.91 13.26 -27.90
N LYS A 51 2.41 12.53 -28.91
CA LYS A 51 1.25 11.65 -28.76
C LYS A 51 1.49 10.60 -27.68
N PHE A 52 2.64 9.93 -27.73
CA PHE A 52 3.03 8.94 -26.72
C PHE A 52 3.13 9.56 -25.33
N PHE A 53 3.74 10.74 -25.20
CA PHE A 53 3.86 11.43 -23.91
C PHE A 53 2.48 11.76 -23.31
N ILE A 54 1.58 12.37 -24.09
CA ILE A 54 0.23 12.72 -23.65
C ILE A 54 -0.57 11.45 -23.30
N GLU A 55 -0.50 10.41 -24.13
CA GLU A 55 -1.15 9.13 -23.85
C GLU A 55 -0.65 8.48 -22.56
N LYS A 56 0.65 8.57 -22.29
CA LYS A 56 1.24 8.06 -21.05
C LYS A 56 0.67 8.79 -19.84
N ILE A 57 0.45 10.11 -19.94
CA ILE A 57 -0.21 10.90 -18.88
C ILE A 57 -1.65 10.42 -18.70
N LEU A 58 -2.43 10.39 -19.79
CA LEU A 58 -3.86 10.02 -19.75
C LEU A 58 -4.09 8.62 -19.18
N LYS A 59 -3.27 7.62 -19.55
CA LYS A 59 -3.38 6.23 -19.06
C LYS A 59 -3.07 6.08 -17.57
N ASN A 60 -2.23 6.96 -17.02
CA ASN A 60 -1.80 6.85 -15.63
C ASN A 60 -2.76 7.49 -14.64
N PHE A 61 -3.63 8.37 -15.11
CA PHE A 61 -4.63 9.01 -14.29
C PHE A 61 -5.89 8.14 -14.21
N PRO A 62 -6.44 7.93 -13.00
CA PRO A 62 -7.62 7.09 -12.85
C PRO A 62 -8.87 7.78 -13.40
N LEU A 63 -9.71 7.02 -14.08
CA LEU A 63 -11.02 7.49 -14.51
C LEU A 63 -11.94 7.60 -13.29
N ILE A 64 -12.21 8.82 -12.83
CA ILE A 64 -13.00 9.09 -11.60
C ILE A 64 -14.32 8.33 -11.62
N ASP A 65 -15.02 8.26 -12.76
CA ASP A 65 -16.35 7.69 -12.84
C ASP A 65 -16.39 6.16 -12.69
N GLN A 66 -15.26 5.48 -12.87
CA GLN A 66 -15.14 4.02 -12.75
C GLN A 66 -14.58 3.58 -11.39
N LEU A 67 -14.23 4.53 -10.51
CA LEU A 67 -13.71 4.22 -9.19
C LEU A 67 -14.84 3.84 -8.22
N HIS A 68 -14.46 3.21 -7.11
CA HIS A 68 -15.37 2.99 -6.00
C HIS A 68 -15.90 4.34 -5.47
N PRO A 69 -17.19 4.46 -5.09
CA PRO A 69 -17.81 5.72 -4.64
C PRO A 69 -16.99 6.48 -3.58
N PHE A 70 -16.40 5.74 -2.64
CA PHE A 70 -15.44 6.30 -1.67
C PHE A 70 -14.32 7.14 -2.31
N PHE A 71 -13.64 6.62 -3.33
CA PHE A 71 -12.57 7.34 -4.00
C PHE A 71 -13.10 8.44 -4.90
N CYS A 72 -14.27 8.26 -5.54
CA CYS A 72 -14.91 9.30 -6.33
C CYS A 72 -15.16 10.56 -5.48
N ASP A 73 -15.79 10.39 -4.33
CA ASP A 73 -16.15 11.49 -3.45
C ASP A 73 -14.91 12.09 -2.77
N LEU A 74 -13.94 11.25 -2.39
CA LEU A 74 -12.66 11.72 -1.84
C LEU A 74 -11.91 12.60 -2.84
N LEU A 75 -11.81 12.17 -4.11
CA LEU A 75 -11.17 12.95 -5.16
C LEU A 75 -11.96 14.22 -5.49
N ASN A 76 -13.29 14.17 -5.38
CA ASN A 76 -14.12 15.35 -5.60
C ASN A 76 -13.84 16.44 -4.56
N ILE A 77 -13.73 16.07 -3.27
CA ILE A 77 -13.40 17.01 -2.19
C ILE A 77 -11.98 17.57 -2.35
N LEU A 78 -11.03 16.74 -2.77
CA LEU A 78 -9.62 17.14 -2.85
C LEU A 78 -9.30 18.00 -4.09
N PHE A 79 -9.89 17.67 -5.25
CA PHE A 79 -9.43 18.18 -6.54
C PHE A 79 -10.49 18.89 -7.38
N ASN A 80 -11.76 18.82 -6.95
CA ASN A 80 -12.93 19.17 -7.75
C ASN A 80 -13.01 18.35 -9.06
N ARG A 81 -14.02 17.48 -9.16
CA ARG A 81 -14.20 16.56 -10.29
C ARG A 81 -14.21 17.27 -11.65
N ASN A 82 -14.76 18.49 -11.72
CA ASN A 82 -14.90 19.22 -12.97
C ASN A 82 -13.55 19.70 -13.50
N ASN A 83 -12.75 20.35 -12.66
CA ASN A 83 -11.44 20.87 -13.03
C ASN A 83 -10.50 19.73 -13.46
N TYR A 84 -10.57 18.59 -12.78
CA TYR A 84 -9.84 17.39 -13.16
C TYR A 84 -10.20 16.91 -14.56
N LYS A 85 -11.50 16.74 -14.86
CA LYS A 85 -11.96 16.29 -16.18
C LYS A 85 -11.62 17.28 -17.28
N ILE A 86 -11.74 18.59 -17.02
CA ILE A 86 -11.38 19.64 -17.98
C ILE A 86 -9.90 19.57 -18.32
N ALA A 87 -9.01 19.43 -17.34
CA ALA A 87 -7.56 19.36 -17.56
C ALA A 87 -7.17 18.13 -18.41
N LEU A 88 -7.71 16.96 -18.12
CA LEU A 88 -7.47 15.76 -18.93
C LEU A 88 -8.04 15.89 -20.35
N ASN A 89 -9.23 16.49 -20.50
CA ASN A 89 -9.83 16.72 -21.80
C ASN A 89 -9.01 17.72 -22.65
N GLN A 90 -8.44 18.76 -22.03
CA GLN A 90 -7.53 19.69 -22.71
C GLN A 90 -6.31 18.98 -23.30
N LEU A 91 -5.71 18.04 -22.56
CA LEU A 91 -4.62 17.21 -23.07
C LEU A 91 -5.07 16.34 -24.26
N ASN A 92 -6.24 15.71 -24.16
CA ASN A 92 -6.77 14.88 -25.24
C ASN A 92 -7.09 15.70 -26.51
N LYS A 93 -7.67 16.90 -26.35
CA LYS A 93 -7.89 17.85 -27.45
C LYS A 93 -6.56 18.26 -28.10
N ALA A 94 -5.53 18.56 -27.31
CA ALA A 94 -4.23 18.93 -27.83
C ALA A 94 -3.55 17.79 -28.60
N LYS A 95 -3.67 16.55 -28.11
CA LYS A 95 -3.21 15.35 -28.83
C LYS A 95 -3.82 15.26 -30.24
N ILE A 96 -5.13 15.45 -30.37
CA ILE A 96 -5.83 15.43 -31.67
C ILE A 96 -5.41 16.61 -32.55
N LYS A 97 -5.22 17.80 -31.98
CA LYS A 97 -4.73 18.97 -32.72
C LYS A 97 -3.31 18.75 -33.27
N ILE A 98 -2.40 18.17 -32.47
CA ILE A 98 -1.03 17.88 -32.89
C ILE A 98 -1.02 16.88 -34.05
N SER A 99 -1.84 15.83 -34.02
CA SER A 99 -1.93 14.89 -35.14
C SER A 99 -2.48 15.54 -36.41
N LYS A 100 -3.49 16.42 -36.29
CA LYS A 100 -4.02 17.20 -37.43
C LYS A 100 -2.93 18.11 -38.02
N LEU A 101 -2.20 18.85 -37.19
CA LEU A 101 -1.09 19.72 -37.62
C LEU A 101 0.04 18.92 -38.28
N SER A 102 0.35 17.73 -37.78
CA SER A 102 1.33 16.83 -38.40
C SER A 102 0.89 16.45 -39.80
N GLN A 103 -0.35 15.98 -39.95
CA GLN A 103 -0.89 15.55 -41.24
C GLN A 103 -0.93 16.69 -42.27
N THR A 104 -1.33 17.91 -41.87
CA THR A 104 -1.33 19.06 -42.80
C THR A 104 0.08 19.41 -43.27
N HIS A 105 1.06 19.46 -42.36
CA HIS A 105 2.44 19.75 -42.74
C HIS A 105 3.11 18.61 -43.54
N LEU A 106 2.72 17.35 -43.29
CA LEU A 106 3.15 16.21 -44.12
C LEU A 106 2.57 16.29 -45.53
N LYS A 107 1.32 16.76 -45.70
CA LYS A 107 0.73 17.03 -47.02
C LYS A 107 1.49 18.14 -47.75
N PHE A 108 1.79 19.27 -47.10
CA PHE A 108 2.58 20.34 -47.72
C PHE A 108 4.00 19.90 -48.11
N LEU A 109 4.64 19.03 -47.32
CA LEU A 109 5.96 18.48 -47.66
C LEU A 109 5.97 17.61 -48.93
N LYS A 110 4.84 17.03 -49.34
CA LYS A 110 4.75 16.28 -50.61
C LYS A 110 5.00 17.17 -51.82
N TYR A 111 4.64 18.45 -51.73
CA TYR A 111 4.78 19.44 -52.79
C TYR A 111 5.97 20.40 -52.57
N GLY A 112 6.90 20.06 -51.66
CA GLY A 112 8.08 20.89 -51.42
C GLY A 112 9.08 20.82 -52.58
N ASN A 113 9.39 21.94 -53.23
CA ASN A 113 10.21 21.98 -54.44
C ASN A 113 11.72 22.15 -54.21
N SER A 114 12.13 22.55 -53.00
CA SER A 114 13.53 22.80 -52.67
C SER A 114 13.87 22.36 -51.24
N LEU A 115 15.17 22.17 -50.97
CA LEU A 115 15.67 21.89 -49.62
C LEU A 115 15.28 23.01 -48.64
N TYR A 116 15.36 24.27 -49.08
CA TYR A 116 15.00 25.43 -48.28
C TYR A 116 13.53 25.42 -47.88
N ASN A 117 12.63 25.21 -48.85
CA ASN A 117 11.17 25.16 -48.61
C ASN A 117 10.82 24.00 -47.66
N CYS A 118 11.43 22.82 -47.85
CA CYS A 118 11.21 21.68 -46.95
C CYS A 118 11.71 21.97 -45.52
N LYS A 119 12.87 22.62 -45.37
CA LYS A 119 13.43 23.03 -44.07
C LYS A 119 12.51 24.03 -43.37
N GLN A 120 11.99 25.02 -44.09
CA GLN A 120 11.04 25.99 -43.55
C GLN A 120 9.73 25.33 -43.13
N LEU A 121 9.13 24.47 -43.97
CA LEU A 121 7.91 23.73 -43.63
C LEU A 121 8.08 22.89 -42.36
N LYS A 122 9.25 22.25 -42.19
CA LYS A 122 9.58 21.54 -40.96
C LYS A 122 9.71 22.48 -39.76
N LYS A 123 10.35 23.63 -39.89
CA LYS A 123 10.50 24.63 -38.81
C LYS A 123 9.13 25.16 -38.36
N ILE A 124 8.26 25.51 -39.33
CA ILE A 124 6.91 26.00 -39.07
C ILE A 124 6.05 24.92 -38.39
N GLY A 125 6.08 23.69 -38.91
CA GLY A 125 5.35 22.56 -38.32
C GLY A 125 5.77 22.28 -36.89
N PHE A 126 7.07 22.27 -36.61
CA PHE A 126 7.60 22.11 -35.25
C PHE A 126 7.13 23.26 -34.34
N GLY A 127 7.24 24.51 -34.81
CA GLY A 127 6.82 25.69 -34.06
C GLY A 127 5.33 25.66 -33.69
N LYS A 128 4.45 25.28 -34.62
CA LYS A 128 3.01 25.17 -34.37
C LYS A 128 2.68 24.08 -33.34
N MET A 129 3.32 22.91 -33.43
CA MET A 129 3.14 21.84 -32.44
C MET A 129 3.63 22.25 -31.05
N CYS A 130 4.81 22.88 -30.97
CA CYS A 130 5.33 23.43 -29.71
C CYS A 130 4.39 24.49 -29.11
N LYS A 131 3.80 25.36 -29.94
CA LYS A 131 2.85 26.39 -29.50
C LYS A 131 1.60 25.76 -28.87
N GLU A 132 1.09 24.67 -29.43
CA GLU A 132 -0.04 23.93 -28.81
C GLU A 132 0.34 23.34 -27.45
N ILE A 133 1.56 22.81 -27.27
CA ILE A 133 2.02 22.30 -25.98
C ILE A 133 2.27 23.42 -24.96
N LYS A 134 2.78 24.58 -25.38
CA LYS A 134 2.97 25.75 -24.50
C LYS A 134 1.64 26.21 -23.88
N LYS A 135 0.53 26.11 -24.62
CA LYS A 135 -0.82 26.42 -24.08
C LYS A 135 -1.26 25.47 -22.95
N LEU A 136 -0.69 24.27 -22.88
CA LEU A 136 -1.01 23.26 -21.86
C LEU A 136 -0.21 23.45 -20.56
N ASN A 137 0.49 24.56 -20.37
CA ASN A 137 1.29 24.76 -19.17
C ASN A 137 0.45 24.71 -17.89
N THR A 138 -0.68 25.39 -17.87
CA THR A 138 -1.60 25.44 -16.71
C THR A 138 -2.19 24.06 -16.36
N PRO A 139 -2.75 23.26 -17.29
CA PRO A 139 -3.24 21.92 -16.95
C PRO A 139 -2.12 20.96 -16.55
N LEU A 140 -0.91 21.05 -17.13
CA LEU A 140 0.21 20.17 -16.75
C LEU A 140 0.65 20.42 -15.30
N ILE A 141 0.83 21.69 -14.91
CA ILE A 141 1.17 22.07 -13.52
C ILE A 141 0.07 21.63 -12.55
N PHE A 142 -1.20 21.82 -12.93
CA PHE A 142 -2.33 21.36 -12.13
C PHE A 142 -2.32 19.84 -11.94
N LEU A 143 -2.15 19.07 -13.02
CA LEU A 143 -2.09 17.61 -12.96
C LEU A 143 -0.89 17.12 -12.14
N GLU A 144 0.25 17.80 -12.17
CA GLU A 144 1.40 17.45 -11.32
C GLU A 144 1.09 17.67 -9.83
N LYS A 145 0.41 18.76 -9.47
CA LYS A 145 -0.07 18.99 -8.10
C LYS A 145 -1.01 17.87 -7.65
N ILE A 146 -1.95 17.47 -8.51
CA ILE A 146 -2.87 16.36 -8.25
C ILE A 146 -2.11 15.06 -8.06
N ARG A 147 -1.17 14.73 -8.95
CA ARG A 147 -0.35 13.52 -8.87
C ARG A 147 0.39 13.43 -7.53
N CYS A 148 0.99 14.54 -7.10
CA CYS A 148 1.69 14.63 -5.81
C CYS A 148 0.76 14.40 -4.62
N GLN A 149 -0.48 14.88 -4.68
CA GLN A 149 -1.47 14.67 -3.63
C GLN A 149 -2.05 13.24 -3.64
N ILE A 150 -2.37 12.67 -4.81
CA ILE A 150 -2.82 11.27 -4.93
C ILE A 150 -1.78 10.31 -4.36
N LYS A 151 -0.49 10.59 -4.55
CA LYS A 151 0.61 9.80 -3.96
C LYS A 151 0.57 9.75 -2.43
N LYS A 152 -0.01 10.76 -1.76
CA LYS A 152 -0.14 10.82 -0.30
C LYS A 152 -1.36 10.06 0.23
N ILE A 153 -2.34 9.75 -0.61
CA ILE A 153 -3.54 9.03 -0.20
C ILE A 153 -3.15 7.58 0.17
N PRO A 154 -3.52 7.08 1.36
CA PRO A 154 -3.23 5.71 1.73
C PRO A 154 -3.98 4.72 0.84
N LYS A 155 -3.39 3.53 0.64
CA LYS A 155 -3.99 2.45 -0.15
C LYS A 155 -5.07 1.72 0.65
N ILE A 156 -6.25 2.33 0.73
CA ILE A 156 -7.42 1.76 1.41
C ILE A 156 -8.11 0.76 0.45
N ASP A 157 -8.56 -0.38 0.98
CA ASP A 157 -9.36 -1.35 0.23
C ASP A 157 -10.78 -1.37 0.82
N PRO A 158 -11.79 -0.79 0.15
CA PRO A 158 -13.15 -0.67 0.68
C PRO A 158 -13.86 -2.01 0.88
N HIS A 159 -13.35 -3.09 0.27
CA HIS A 159 -13.94 -4.43 0.39
C HIS A 159 -13.36 -5.22 1.57
N ARG A 160 -12.23 -4.80 2.14
CA ARG A 160 -11.64 -5.43 3.33
C ARG A 160 -12.36 -5.01 4.61
N LYS A 161 -12.06 -5.70 5.70
CA LYS A 161 -12.59 -5.38 7.01
C LYS A 161 -11.92 -4.10 7.52
N ILE A 162 -12.71 -3.05 7.71
CA ILE A 162 -12.25 -1.74 8.13
C ILE A 162 -12.72 -1.44 9.56
N LEU A 163 -11.80 -0.94 10.39
CA LEU A 163 -12.07 -0.26 11.65
C LEU A 163 -11.86 1.24 11.43
N LEU A 164 -12.88 2.05 11.64
CA LEU A 164 -12.81 3.50 11.52
C LEU A 164 -12.68 4.10 12.92
N VAL A 165 -11.60 4.85 13.16
CA VAL A 165 -11.40 5.56 14.44
C VAL A 165 -12.03 6.95 14.32
N GLY A 166 -13.16 7.15 15.00
CA GLY A 166 -13.96 8.38 14.99
C GLY A 166 -14.00 9.07 16.35
N GLY A 167 -14.53 10.30 16.39
CA GLY A 167 -14.62 11.13 17.59
C GLY A 167 -14.32 12.59 17.33
N SER A 168 -14.32 13.40 18.39
CA SER A 168 -13.96 14.81 18.30
C SER A 168 -12.44 15.02 18.22
N SER A 169 -12.00 16.24 17.90
CA SER A 169 -10.58 16.61 17.95
C SER A 169 -9.96 16.39 19.34
N ASN A 170 -8.66 16.11 19.42
CA ASN A 170 -7.89 15.98 20.67
C ASN A 170 -8.34 14.87 21.67
N THR A 171 -9.20 13.96 21.23
CA THR A 171 -9.66 12.79 22.03
C THR A 171 -8.63 11.66 22.11
N GLY A 172 -7.54 11.72 21.34
CA GLY A 172 -6.47 10.71 21.33
C GLY A 172 -6.59 9.64 20.24
N LYS A 173 -7.35 9.88 19.17
CA LYS A 173 -7.56 8.93 18.06
C LYS A 173 -6.27 8.37 17.44
N SER A 174 -5.33 9.24 17.08
CA SER A 174 -4.05 8.84 16.48
C SER A 174 -3.17 8.10 17.49
N CYS A 175 -3.29 8.42 18.78
CA CYS A 175 -2.62 7.67 19.85
C CYS A 175 -3.15 6.22 19.92
N LEU A 176 -4.47 6.03 19.84
CA LEU A 176 -5.08 4.71 19.76
C LEU A 176 -4.59 3.94 18.52
N MET A 177 -4.51 4.59 17.34
CA MET A 177 -4.01 3.94 16.13
C MET A 177 -2.56 3.46 16.31
N ASN A 178 -1.69 4.29 16.89
CA ASN A 178 -0.28 3.95 17.16
C ASN A 178 -0.10 2.81 18.15
N LYS A 179 -1.00 2.68 19.14
CA LYS A 179 -0.96 1.57 20.09
C LYS A 179 -1.52 0.28 19.50
N LEU A 180 -2.53 0.38 18.62
CA LEU A 180 -3.14 -0.78 17.97
C LEU A 180 -2.29 -1.31 16.79
N THR A 181 -1.55 -0.46 16.11
CA THR A 181 -0.82 -0.80 14.88
C THR A 181 0.64 -0.46 14.99
N ARG A 182 1.49 -1.10 14.17
CA ARG A 182 2.91 -0.73 14.04
C ARG A 182 3.12 0.54 13.21
N VAL A 183 2.08 1.34 13.01
CA VAL A 183 2.22 2.63 12.32
C VAL A 183 2.88 3.57 13.30
N ASN A 184 4.10 3.97 12.97
CA ASN A 184 4.78 5.02 13.71
C ASN A 184 4.30 6.37 13.19
N ASP A 185 3.16 6.86 13.67
CA ASP A 185 2.91 8.29 13.53
C ASP A 185 3.91 9.01 14.41
N LEU A 186 4.88 9.62 13.74
CA LEU A 186 5.79 10.59 14.33
C LEU A 186 4.98 11.49 15.26
N LYS A 187 5.24 11.37 16.57
CA LYS A 187 4.98 12.39 17.58
C LYS A 187 5.60 13.70 17.11
N LYS A 188 4.93 14.44 16.22
CA LYS A 188 5.35 15.77 15.75
C LYS A 188 4.15 16.70 15.81
N ASN A 189 3.98 17.23 17.02
CA ASN A 189 3.14 18.34 17.46
C ASN A 189 1.64 18.01 17.62
N PRO A 190 1.09 18.07 18.85
CA PRO A 190 -0.36 17.94 19.09
C PRO A 190 -1.20 19.01 18.38
N LYS A 191 -0.57 20.10 17.88
CA LYS A 191 -1.19 21.16 17.09
C LYS A 191 -1.34 20.85 15.59
N LYS A 192 -0.63 19.84 15.05
CA LYS A 192 -0.73 19.47 13.63
C LYS A 192 -1.82 18.41 13.44
N LYS A 193 -3.06 18.88 13.21
CA LYS A 193 -4.20 18.03 12.80
C LYS A 193 -3.78 17.10 11.65
N THR A 194 -4.17 15.83 11.71
CA THR A 194 -4.02 14.85 10.60
C THR A 194 -4.63 15.44 9.34
N LYS A 195 -3.80 15.85 8.38
CA LYS A 195 -4.27 16.52 7.15
C LYS A 195 -4.95 15.56 6.17
N PHE A 196 -4.74 14.26 6.34
CA PHE A 196 -5.27 13.19 5.50
C PHE A 196 -5.69 12.00 6.38
N LEU A 197 -6.59 11.17 5.86
CA LEU A 197 -6.87 9.84 6.41
C LEU A 197 -5.57 9.05 6.55
N MET A 198 -5.37 8.42 7.70
CA MET A 198 -4.21 7.56 7.95
C MET A 198 -4.65 6.11 7.98
N LEU A 199 -3.78 5.20 7.54
CA LEU A 199 -4.09 3.79 7.43
C LEU A 199 -3.06 2.99 8.22
N GLY A 200 -3.56 2.22 9.19
CA GLY A 200 -2.81 1.18 9.86
C GLY A 200 -3.35 -0.20 9.52
N HIS A 201 -2.48 -1.19 9.67
CA HIS A 201 -2.85 -2.59 9.52
C HIS A 201 -2.71 -3.31 10.85
N LEU A 202 -3.74 -4.07 11.21
CA LEU A 202 -3.75 -4.91 12.38
C LEU A 202 -4.08 -6.33 11.99
N ILE A 203 -3.21 -7.26 12.39
CA ILE A 203 -3.42 -8.69 12.17
C ILE A 203 -4.02 -9.28 13.45
N ASN A 204 -5.18 -9.92 13.32
CA ASN A 204 -5.77 -10.68 14.42
C ASN A 204 -6.45 -11.94 13.90
N LYS A 205 -6.22 -13.08 14.57
CA LYS A 205 -6.77 -14.40 14.22
C LYS A 205 -6.67 -14.70 12.71
N PHE A 206 -5.48 -14.48 12.13
CA PHE A 206 -5.20 -14.69 10.70
C PHE A 206 -5.95 -13.76 9.72
N TRP A 207 -6.73 -12.79 10.20
CA TRP A 207 -7.35 -11.76 9.37
C TRP A 207 -6.57 -10.44 9.45
N THR A 208 -6.37 -9.82 8.30
CA THR A 208 -5.83 -8.45 8.20
C THR A 208 -6.96 -7.43 8.26
N TRP A 209 -6.92 -6.55 9.24
CA TRP A 209 -7.83 -5.43 9.39
C TRP A 209 -7.15 -4.13 8.97
N GLN A 210 -7.92 -3.26 8.33
CA GLN A 210 -7.51 -1.90 8.01
C GLN A 210 -8.07 -0.96 9.07
N ILE A 211 -7.20 -0.32 9.84
CA ILE A 211 -7.57 0.72 10.80
C ILE A 211 -7.39 2.05 10.10
N ILE A 212 -8.46 2.82 9.96
CA ILE A 212 -8.44 4.15 9.35
C ILE A 212 -8.58 5.17 10.46
N ASP A 213 -7.54 5.97 10.68
CA ASP A 213 -7.63 7.15 11.54
C ASP A 213 -8.18 8.34 10.76
N THR A 214 -9.04 9.08 11.43
CA THR A 214 -9.83 10.13 10.82
C THR A 214 -9.59 11.46 11.51
N PRO A 215 -9.55 12.56 10.76
CA PRO A 215 -9.44 13.88 11.37
C PRO A 215 -10.56 14.09 12.41
N GLY A 216 -10.20 14.73 13.51
CA GLY A 216 -11.16 15.13 14.54
C GLY A 216 -12.15 16.15 14.01
N ILE A 217 -13.45 15.89 14.19
CA ILE A 217 -14.49 16.87 13.87
C ILE A 217 -14.65 17.83 15.04
N THR A 218 -14.77 19.10 14.71
CA THR A 218 -15.02 20.17 15.69
C THR A 218 -16.49 20.54 15.80
N ASN A 219 -17.21 20.60 14.68
CA ASN A 219 -18.66 20.82 14.60
C ASN A 219 -19.24 20.06 13.41
N TRP A 220 -20.52 19.68 13.46
CA TRP A 220 -21.16 18.83 12.45
C TRP A 220 -22.08 19.60 11.48
N ASN A 221 -21.85 20.91 11.32
CA ASN A 221 -22.52 21.66 10.26
C ASN A 221 -21.87 21.38 8.89
N LEU A 222 -22.57 20.59 8.06
CA LEU A 222 -22.11 20.13 6.73
C LEU A 222 -21.62 21.27 5.83
N ASN A 223 -22.26 22.44 5.89
CA ASN A 223 -21.95 23.57 5.01
C ASN A 223 -20.63 24.27 5.37
N SER A 224 -20.22 24.20 6.64
CA SER A 224 -19.00 24.85 7.14
C SER A 224 -17.84 23.86 7.33
N LEU A 225 -17.99 22.60 6.87
CA LEU A 225 -16.94 21.61 7.04
C LEU A 225 -15.73 21.93 6.17
N THR A 226 -14.56 21.84 6.78
CA THR A 226 -13.30 21.95 6.04
C THR A 226 -13.12 20.75 5.11
N SER A 227 -12.29 20.89 4.07
CA SER A 227 -11.95 19.77 3.17
C SER A 227 -11.32 18.58 3.89
N ILE A 228 -10.72 18.80 5.06
CA ILE A 228 -10.16 17.75 5.92
C ILE A 228 -11.29 17.00 6.64
N GLU A 229 -12.24 17.71 7.25
CA GLU A 229 -13.38 17.10 7.95
C GLU A 229 -14.34 16.40 6.98
N MET A 230 -14.51 16.92 5.76
CA MET A 230 -15.31 16.27 4.70
C MET A 230 -14.77 14.89 4.31
N GLN A 231 -13.46 14.64 4.43
CA GLN A 231 -12.90 13.29 4.21
C GLN A 231 -13.46 12.26 5.20
N PHE A 232 -13.69 12.67 6.45
CA PHE A 232 -14.30 11.81 7.44
C PHE A 232 -15.75 11.50 7.12
N VAL A 233 -16.52 12.51 6.68
CA VAL A 233 -17.92 12.31 6.25
C VAL A 233 -17.98 11.32 5.09
N VAL A 234 -17.10 11.45 4.09
CA VAL A 234 -17.02 10.50 2.97
C VAL A 234 -16.65 9.09 3.42
N ALA A 235 -15.71 8.96 4.35
CA ALA A 235 -15.38 7.65 4.94
C ALA A 235 -16.60 7.04 5.64
N LEU A 236 -17.36 7.84 6.40
CA LEU A 236 -18.56 7.39 7.10
C LEU A 236 -19.69 6.93 6.18
N MET A 237 -19.84 7.58 5.02
CA MET A 237 -20.92 7.26 4.07
C MET A 237 -20.58 6.06 3.20
N ASN A 238 -19.35 6.01 2.66
CA ASN A 238 -19.02 5.08 1.58
C ASN A 238 -18.32 3.80 2.04
N LEU A 239 -17.80 3.73 3.27
CA LEU A 239 -17.07 2.55 3.75
C LEU A 239 -17.94 1.59 4.55
N ASN A 240 -17.60 0.30 4.44
CA ASN A 240 -18.14 -0.74 5.30
C ASN A 240 -17.21 -0.95 6.50
N TYR A 241 -17.40 -0.12 7.53
CA TYR A 241 -16.58 -0.12 8.74
C TYR A 241 -17.33 -0.57 10.00
N ARG A 242 -16.54 -0.92 11.01
CA ARG A 242 -16.91 -0.83 12.43
C ARG A 242 -16.28 0.43 13.00
N ILE A 243 -16.99 1.15 13.84
CA ILE A 243 -16.49 2.42 14.37
C ILE A 243 -15.97 2.26 15.81
N LEU A 244 -14.77 2.77 16.05
CA LEU A 244 -14.21 3.02 17.37
C LEU A 244 -14.41 4.51 17.65
N TYR A 245 -15.42 4.86 18.43
CA TYR A 245 -15.79 6.26 18.69
C TYR A 245 -15.22 6.70 20.03
N LEU A 246 -14.20 7.55 20.02
CA LEU A 246 -13.56 8.09 21.22
C LEU A 246 -14.34 9.26 21.78
N ILE A 247 -14.53 9.24 23.09
CA ILE A 247 -15.19 10.27 23.89
C ILE A 247 -14.24 10.65 25.02
N ASP A 248 -14.00 11.94 25.16
CA ASP A 248 -13.23 12.48 26.28
C ASP A 248 -14.19 13.14 27.27
N LEU A 249 -14.19 12.65 28.51
CA LEU A 249 -15.08 13.11 29.58
C LEU A 249 -14.42 14.13 30.51
N ASN A 250 -13.13 14.41 30.31
CA ASN A 250 -12.44 15.44 31.07
C ASN A 250 -12.98 16.84 30.69
N SER A 251 -13.22 17.67 31.69
CA SER A 251 -13.68 19.05 31.54
C SER A 251 -12.57 20.03 31.13
N GLU A 252 -11.31 19.70 31.43
CA GLU A 252 -10.16 20.60 31.22
C GLU A 252 -9.75 20.71 29.75
N PHE A 253 -10.04 19.69 28.95
CA PHE A 253 -9.62 19.62 27.55
C PHE A 253 -10.75 19.99 26.60
N PHE A 254 -10.42 20.79 25.58
CA PHE A 254 -11.33 21.03 24.47
C PHE A 254 -11.25 19.89 23.44
N PRO A 255 -12.40 19.48 22.87
CA PRO A 255 -13.72 20.11 22.95
C PRO A 255 -14.58 19.66 24.15
N LYS A 256 -15.37 20.60 24.70
CA LYS A 256 -16.30 20.36 25.83
C LYS A 256 -17.25 19.20 25.53
N ILE A 257 -17.64 18.45 26.56
CA ILE A 257 -18.55 17.30 26.42
C ILE A 257 -19.85 17.65 25.67
N GLN A 258 -20.39 18.85 25.88
CA GLN A 258 -21.62 19.30 25.21
C GLN A 258 -21.52 19.31 23.68
N SER A 259 -20.37 19.72 23.12
CA SER A 259 -20.19 19.71 21.67
C SER A 259 -19.97 18.29 21.14
N GLN A 260 -19.27 17.43 21.91
CA GLN A 260 -19.15 16.01 21.57
C GLN A 260 -20.52 15.32 21.52
N VAL A 261 -21.41 15.64 22.46
CA VAL A 261 -22.80 15.14 22.50
C VAL A 261 -23.60 15.61 21.28
N LYS A 262 -23.51 16.89 20.90
CA LYS A 262 -24.20 17.43 19.71
C LYS A 262 -23.79 16.68 18.44
N ILE A 263 -22.47 16.53 18.21
CA ILE A 263 -21.93 15.78 17.07
C ILE A 263 -22.43 14.33 17.08
N PHE A 264 -22.45 13.70 18.27
CA PHE A 264 -22.93 12.32 18.40
C PHE A 264 -24.43 12.19 18.09
N ILE A 265 -25.27 13.13 18.53
CA ILE A 265 -26.72 13.12 18.26
C ILE A 265 -27.01 13.16 16.77
N GLU A 266 -26.21 13.87 15.98
CA GLU A 266 -26.39 13.94 14.53
C GLU A 266 -25.86 12.66 13.86
N LEU A 267 -24.68 12.21 14.28
CA LEU A 267 -24.07 10.96 13.81
C LEU A 267 -24.90 9.71 14.14
N ARG A 268 -25.71 9.72 15.20
CA ARG A 268 -26.43 8.53 15.68
C ARG A 268 -27.25 7.87 14.58
N LYS A 269 -27.83 8.64 13.64
CA LYS A 269 -28.63 8.12 12.53
C LYS A 269 -27.80 7.21 11.62
N LEU A 270 -26.56 7.62 11.31
CA LEU A 270 -25.61 6.84 10.50
C LEU A 270 -25.08 5.64 11.28
N LEU A 271 -24.77 5.85 12.56
CA LEU A 271 -24.20 4.83 13.43
C LEU A 271 -25.20 3.72 13.81
N LYS A 272 -26.52 3.96 13.75
CA LYS A 272 -27.57 2.97 14.08
C LYS A 272 -27.38 1.63 13.38
N LYS A 273 -26.99 1.65 12.10
CA LYS A 273 -26.84 0.43 11.28
C LYS A 273 -25.48 -0.26 11.48
N LYS A 274 -24.46 0.44 11.97
CA LYS A 274 -23.06 -0.03 12.04
C LYS A 274 -22.73 -0.61 13.42
N GLU A 275 -21.73 -1.51 13.45
CA GLU A 275 -21.14 -2.01 14.70
C GLU A 275 -20.24 -0.93 15.31
N ARG A 276 -20.36 -0.71 16.62
CA ARG A 276 -19.72 0.43 17.30
C ARG A 276 -19.12 0.07 18.64
N ILE A 277 -17.96 0.64 18.95
CA ILE A 277 -17.37 0.62 20.29
C ILE A 277 -17.21 2.06 20.73
N PHE A 278 -17.83 2.40 21.84
CA PHE A 278 -17.60 3.67 22.51
C PHE A 278 -16.41 3.52 23.44
N ILE A 279 -15.41 4.37 23.24
CA ILE A 279 -14.18 4.35 24.02
C ILE A 279 -14.18 5.61 24.89
N LEU A 280 -14.30 5.43 26.20
CA LEU A 280 -14.11 6.50 27.18
C LEU A 280 -12.61 6.64 27.42
N ALA A 281 -12.01 7.67 26.82
CA ALA A 281 -10.57 7.87 26.81
C ALA A 281 -10.05 8.60 28.07
N LYS A 282 -8.72 8.61 28.24
CA LYS A 282 -8.00 9.36 29.27
C LYS A 282 -8.44 9.04 30.71
N THR A 283 -8.69 7.78 31.00
CA THR A 283 -9.12 7.33 32.34
C THR A 283 -8.05 7.57 33.41
N ASP A 284 -6.78 7.67 33.00
CA ASP A 284 -5.63 8.06 33.83
C ASP A 284 -5.82 9.42 34.52
N LEU A 285 -6.60 10.33 33.92
CA LEU A 285 -6.87 11.65 34.49
C LEU A 285 -7.96 11.63 35.58
N GLY A 286 -8.49 10.45 35.95
CA GLY A 286 -9.34 10.31 37.12
C GLY A 286 -10.71 10.99 37.02
N TRP A 287 -11.19 11.33 35.81
CA TRP A 287 -12.49 11.98 35.60
C TRP A 287 -13.68 11.16 36.11
N GLU A 288 -13.47 9.88 36.45
CA GLU A 288 -14.47 9.00 37.05
C GLU A 288 -14.93 9.47 38.43
N LYS A 289 -14.04 10.15 39.17
CA LYS A 289 -14.35 10.70 40.49
C LYS A 289 -15.20 11.98 40.38
N SER A 290 -15.09 12.72 39.28
CA SER A 290 -15.73 14.02 39.03
C SER A 290 -16.80 13.96 37.92
N ILE A 291 -17.66 12.93 37.95
CA ILE A 291 -18.74 12.78 36.97
C ILE A 291 -20.02 13.49 37.42
N ASP A 292 -20.33 14.60 36.76
CA ASP A 292 -21.61 15.32 36.91
C ASP A 292 -22.84 14.47 36.51
N ARG A 293 -24.02 14.83 37.03
CA ARG A 293 -25.31 14.22 36.63
C ARG A 293 -25.52 14.21 35.11
N LYS A 294 -25.13 15.28 34.40
CA LYS A 294 -25.22 15.38 32.93
C LYS A 294 -24.32 14.35 32.21
N LYS A 295 -23.10 14.14 32.71
CA LYS A 295 -22.17 13.14 32.16
C LYS A 295 -22.67 11.71 32.42
N LYS A 296 -23.21 11.43 33.63
CA LYS A 296 -23.86 10.14 33.94
C LYS A 296 -25.04 9.85 33.02
N ALA A 297 -25.91 10.84 32.78
CA ALA A 297 -27.04 10.70 31.85
C ALA A 297 -26.57 10.39 30.43
N PHE A 298 -25.49 11.03 29.96
CA PHE A 298 -24.92 10.73 28.65
C PHE A 298 -24.34 9.31 28.56
N ILE A 299 -23.62 8.84 29.59
CA ILE A 299 -23.12 7.45 29.64
C ILE A 299 -24.30 6.46 29.67
N GLY A 300 -25.35 6.75 30.43
CA GLY A 300 -26.59 5.95 30.44
C GLY A 300 -27.25 5.89 29.06
N PHE A 301 -27.28 7.01 28.34
CA PHE A 301 -27.75 7.07 26.96
C PHE A 301 -26.87 6.27 26.00
N LEU A 302 -25.55 6.32 26.15
CA LEU A 302 -24.64 5.49 25.35
C LEU A 302 -24.89 4.01 25.63
N ASN A 303 -25.11 3.62 26.89
CA ASN A 303 -25.41 2.23 27.26
C ASN A 303 -26.70 1.75 26.60
N SER A 304 -27.79 2.52 26.70
CA SER A 304 -29.06 2.16 26.06
C SER A 304 -28.95 2.09 24.54
N PHE A 305 -28.19 3.02 23.94
CA PHE A 305 -27.88 2.97 22.52
C PHE A 305 -27.03 1.74 22.18
N SER A 306 -26.12 1.32 23.04
CA SER A 306 -25.16 0.24 22.81
C SER A 306 -25.79 -1.17 22.76
N GLN A 307 -26.88 -1.41 23.50
CA GLN A 307 -27.45 -2.74 23.76
C GLN A 307 -27.62 -3.66 22.53
N LYS A 308 -27.92 -3.13 21.33
CA LYS A 308 -28.14 -3.95 20.13
C LYS A 308 -26.88 -4.28 19.33
N ARG A 309 -25.91 -3.36 19.24
CA ARG A 309 -24.79 -3.41 18.26
C ARG A 309 -23.52 -2.70 18.71
N GLY A 310 -23.33 -2.48 20.01
CA GLY A 310 -22.09 -1.90 20.49
C GLY A 310 -21.68 -2.30 21.90
N LEU A 311 -20.48 -1.87 22.25
CA LEU A 311 -19.87 -2.01 23.57
C LEU A 311 -19.36 -0.65 24.03
N ILE A 312 -19.27 -0.47 25.34
CA ILE A 312 -18.56 0.66 25.95
C ILE A 312 -17.34 0.11 26.66
N THR A 313 -16.19 0.68 26.37
CA THR A 313 -14.91 0.33 27.00
C THR A 313 -14.23 1.57 27.52
N LYS A 314 -13.54 1.42 28.65
CA LYS A 314 -12.68 2.42 29.24
C LYS A 314 -11.24 2.20 28.76
N SER A 315 -10.49 3.26 28.50
CA SER A 315 -9.08 3.10 28.14
C SER A 315 -8.20 4.29 28.53
N SER A 316 -6.98 3.98 28.96
CA SER A 316 -5.86 4.92 29.03
C SER A 316 -4.82 4.54 27.99
N PHE A 317 -4.32 5.54 27.25
CA PHE A 317 -3.24 5.33 26.28
C PHE A 317 -1.86 5.54 26.88
N HIS A 318 -1.78 6.18 28.06
CA HIS A 318 -0.55 6.32 28.83
C HIS A 318 -0.24 4.98 29.52
N ASP A 319 -1.18 4.46 30.29
CA ASP A 319 -1.00 3.24 31.09
C ASP A 319 -1.28 1.95 30.29
N GLU A 320 -1.67 2.10 29.02
CA GLU A 320 -2.05 1.00 28.12
C GLU A 320 -3.24 0.13 28.57
N ILE A 321 -4.00 0.61 29.56
CA ILE A 321 -5.17 -0.07 30.11
C ILE A 321 -6.31 -0.05 29.07
N GLY A 322 -6.95 -1.20 28.87
CA GLY A 322 -8.12 -1.36 27.99
C GLY A 322 -7.81 -1.46 26.49
N ILE A 323 -6.55 -1.25 26.05
CA ILE A 323 -6.19 -1.30 24.62
C ILE A 323 -6.35 -2.71 24.04
N LEU A 324 -5.89 -3.73 24.77
CA LEU A 324 -6.06 -5.14 24.37
C LEU A 324 -7.53 -5.56 24.36
N GLU A 325 -8.33 -5.03 25.28
CA GLU A 325 -9.76 -5.27 25.34
C GLU A 325 -10.47 -4.66 24.13
N ILE A 326 -10.21 -3.37 23.83
CA ILE A 326 -10.70 -2.70 22.60
C ILE A 326 -10.32 -3.50 21.37
N ARG A 327 -9.05 -3.92 21.30
CA ARG A 327 -8.55 -4.78 20.22
C ARG A 327 -9.44 -6.00 20.13
N ASN A 328 -9.51 -6.86 21.14
CA ASN A 328 -10.29 -8.09 21.10
C ASN A 328 -11.77 -7.85 20.77
N GLN A 329 -12.43 -6.95 21.50
CA GLN A 329 -13.86 -6.66 21.34
C GLN A 329 -14.22 -6.11 19.95
N SER A 330 -13.36 -5.27 19.36
CA SER A 330 -13.54 -4.74 17.99
C SER A 330 -13.68 -5.85 16.94
N PHE A 331 -13.14 -7.04 17.22
CA PHE A 331 -13.23 -8.21 16.35
C PHE A 331 -14.41 -9.10 16.68
N PHE A 332 -14.75 -9.27 17.96
CA PHE A 332 -15.74 -10.24 18.44
C PHE A 332 -17.18 -9.74 18.57
N LEU A 333 -17.45 -8.45 18.34
CA LEU A 333 -18.78 -7.82 18.42
C LEU A 333 -19.94 -8.57 17.71
N ARG A 334 -19.64 -9.58 16.89
CA ARG A 334 -20.59 -10.58 16.39
C ARG A 334 -19.90 -11.88 15.97
N ASN A 335 -19.60 -12.78 16.92
CA ASN A 335 -19.53 -14.21 16.59
C ASN A 335 -20.94 -14.78 16.26
N LYS A 336 -22.03 -14.10 16.63
CA LYS A 336 -23.41 -14.50 16.29
C LYS A 336 -23.83 -14.24 14.83
N THR A 337 -23.14 -13.36 14.08
CA THR A 337 -23.43 -13.11 12.65
C THR A 337 -22.21 -13.32 11.75
N ILE A 338 -21.35 -14.26 12.14
CA ILE A 338 -20.62 -15.04 11.15
C ILE A 338 -21.65 -15.75 10.26
N SER A 339 -22.78 -16.18 10.83
CA SER A 339 -23.93 -16.73 10.10
C SER A 339 -24.43 -15.80 9.00
N GLU A 340 -24.78 -14.53 9.20
CA GLU A 340 -25.35 -13.68 8.12
C GLU A 340 -24.36 -13.34 7.00
N LYS A 341 -23.08 -13.07 7.31
CA LYS A 341 -22.05 -12.80 6.29
C LYS A 341 -21.62 -14.09 5.57
N HIS A 342 -21.45 -15.20 6.30
CA HIS A 342 -21.28 -16.50 5.67
C HIS A 342 -22.53 -16.88 4.89
N TYR A 343 -23.74 -16.59 5.36
CA TYR A 343 -25.00 -16.90 4.69
C TYR A 343 -25.18 -16.06 3.43
N PHE A 344 -24.75 -14.80 3.42
CA PHE A 344 -24.74 -13.97 2.22
C PHE A 344 -23.62 -14.39 1.25
N LEU A 345 -22.44 -14.77 1.75
CA LEU A 345 -21.36 -15.36 0.95
C LEU A 345 -21.71 -16.76 0.43
N ILE A 346 -22.48 -17.54 1.19
CA ILE A 346 -23.00 -18.87 0.84
C ILE A 346 -24.17 -18.71 -0.13
N LYS A 347 -25.06 -17.73 0.03
CA LYS A 347 -26.08 -17.39 -0.96
C LYS A 347 -25.43 -16.92 -2.25
N LYS A 348 -24.48 -15.97 -2.21
CA LYS A 348 -23.69 -15.59 -3.39
C LYS A 348 -22.94 -16.77 -3.99
N LYS A 349 -22.27 -17.60 -3.20
CA LYS A 349 -21.58 -18.81 -3.68
C LYS A 349 -22.54 -19.88 -4.21
N LYS A 350 -23.75 -20.01 -3.68
CA LYS A 350 -24.80 -20.91 -4.19
C LYS A 350 -25.37 -20.37 -5.51
N PHE A 351 -25.61 -19.06 -5.60
CA PHE A 351 -26.04 -18.34 -6.80
C PHE A 351 -24.95 -18.32 -7.90
N PHE A 352 -23.68 -18.29 -7.51
CA PHE A 352 -22.55 -18.48 -8.43
C PHE A 352 -22.34 -19.96 -8.75
N LYS A 353 -22.56 -20.91 -7.84
CA LYS A 353 -22.54 -22.36 -8.14
C LYS A 353 -23.60 -22.76 -9.18
N THR A 354 -24.74 -22.10 -9.23
CA THR A 354 -25.74 -22.29 -10.30
C THR A 354 -25.31 -21.71 -11.65
N ILE A 355 -24.33 -20.79 -11.67
CA ILE A 355 -23.83 -20.12 -12.89
C ILE A 355 -22.45 -20.66 -13.32
N SER A 356 -21.68 -21.23 -12.40
CA SER A 356 -20.34 -21.78 -12.63
C SER A 356 -20.26 -23.14 -11.96
N ALA A 357 -20.61 -24.19 -12.69
CA ALA A 357 -20.46 -25.59 -12.30
C ALA A 357 -18.98 -26.04 -12.22
N GLU A 358 -18.01 -25.17 -12.50
CA GLU A 358 -16.60 -25.53 -12.51
C GLU A 358 -15.80 -24.60 -11.61
N ASN A 359 -15.44 -25.11 -10.43
CA ASN A 359 -14.20 -24.88 -9.67
C ASN A 359 -14.41 -24.95 -8.15
N ASN A 360 -14.29 -26.18 -7.65
CA ASN A 360 -14.33 -26.54 -6.24
C ASN A 360 -13.07 -26.07 -5.50
N SER A 361 -13.19 -25.02 -4.69
CA SER A 361 -12.13 -24.59 -3.75
C SER A 361 -12.57 -24.55 -2.28
N SER A 362 -13.78 -25.01 -1.95
CA SER A 362 -14.31 -24.91 -0.57
C SER A 362 -14.94 -26.17 0.03
N ILE A 363 -14.70 -27.35 -0.56
CA ILE A 363 -15.29 -28.62 -0.07
C ILE A 363 -14.30 -29.44 0.80
N ASN A 364 -13.01 -29.13 0.80
CA ASN A 364 -12.00 -29.90 1.56
C ASN A 364 -11.80 -29.41 3.01
N LEU A 365 -12.88 -29.23 3.78
CA LEU A 365 -12.77 -28.90 5.22
C LEU A 365 -13.02 -30.10 6.14
N HIS A 366 -13.55 -31.21 5.62
CA HIS A 366 -13.80 -32.41 6.41
C HIS A 366 -13.07 -33.62 5.80
N SER A 367 -12.01 -34.06 6.48
CA SER A 367 -11.50 -35.42 6.37
C SER A 367 -11.72 -36.11 7.72
N GLY A 368 -12.83 -36.83 7.85
CA GLY A 368 -13.02 -37.75 8.97
C GLY A 368 -12.09 -38.95 8.78
N GLN A 369 -11.24 -39.26 9.75
CA GLN A 369 -10.51 -40.52 9.74
C GLN A 369 -11.51 -41.65 9.99
N LYS A 370 -11.74 -42.51 8.97
CA LYS A 370 -12.44 -43.78 9.19
C LYS A 370 -11.52 -44.67 10.03
N PRO A 371 -11.99 -45.29 11.14
CA PRO A 371 -11.15 -46.18 11.93
C PRO A 371 -10.75 -47.36 11.04
N LYS A 372 -9.44 -47.51 10.81
CA LYS A 372 -8.85 -48.70 10.18
C LYS A 372 -7.90 -49.32 11.20
N MET A 373 -7.94 -50.65 11.27
CA MET A 373 -7.41 -51.56 12.29
C MET A 373 -6.13 -51.14 13.03
N ASP A 374 -6.04 -51.63 14.27
CA ASP A 374 -5.05 -51.40 15.34
C ASP A 374 -3.58 -51.54 14.93
N LEU A 375 -3.07 -50.61 14.14
CA LEU A 375 -1.64 -50.37 13.97
C LEU A 375 -1.27 -49.14 14.79
N THR A 376 -0.57 -49.36 15.90
CA THR A 376 -0.06 -48.29 16.76
C THR A 376 0.94 -47.42 15.99
N ARG A 377 0.46 -46.28 15.47
CA ARG A 377 1.33 -45.27 14.84
C ARG A 377 2.21 -44.64 15.92
N ARG A 378 3.46 -45.10 16.07
CA ARG A 378 4.41 -44.52 17.02
C ARG A 378 4.67 -43.05 16.66
N LYS A 379 4.51 -42.16 17.64
CA LYS A 379 4.79 -40.73 17.51
C LYS A 379 6.28 -40.44 17.68
N ILE A 380 6.69 -39.30 17.11
CA ILE A 380 8.02 -38.66 17.04
C ILE A 380 8.99 -39.10 18.16
N PRO A 381 10.28 -39.37 17.86
CA PRO A 381 11.28 -39.77 18.86
C PRO A 381 11.38 -38.80 20.04
N THR A 382 11.46 -39.37 21.25
CA THR A 382 11.40 -38.68 22.56
C THR A 382 12.44 -37.57 22.72
N ASN A 383 13.63 -37.73 22.13
CA ASN A 383 14.71 -36.75 22.19
C ASN A 383 14.30 -35.37 21.65
N LEU A 384 13.46 -35.33 20.62
CA LEU A 384 13.00 -34.06 20.03
C LEU A 384 12.03 -33.31 20.96
N PHE A 385 11.26 -34.06 21.75
CA PHE A 385 10.32 -33.51 22.74
C PHE A 385 11.08 -32.99 23.98
N LEU A 386 12.13 -33.70 24.39
CA LEU A 386 12.99 -33.32 25.50
C LEU A 386 13.78 -32.04 25.20
N VAL A 387 14.35 -31.93 24.00
CA VAL A 387 15.03 -30.70 23.53
C VAL A 387 14.06 -29.52 23.51
N LYS A 388 12.82 -29.69 23.00
CA LYS A 388 11.79 -28.65 23.05
C LYS A 388 11.40 -28.26 24.48
N LYS A 389 11.24 -29.22 25.40
CA LYS A 389 10.87 -28.98 26.81
C LYS A 389 11.99 -28.28 27.58
N ILE A 390 13.25 -28.66 27.37
CA ILE A 390 14.42 -28.02 27.99
C ILE A 390 14.57 -26.58 27.47
N LEU A 391 14.44 -26.37 26.16
CA LEU A 391 14.45 -25.02 25.56
C LEU A 391 13.30 -24.14 26.09
N PHE A 392 12.12 -24.71 26.34
CA PHE A 392 10.99 -23.99 26.93
C PHE A 392 11.19 -23.69 28.43
N LYS A 393 11.72 -24.63 29.22
CA LYS A 393 11.98 -24.47 30.66
C LYS A 393 13.10 -23.47 30.96
N LEU A 394 14.09 -23.34 30.09
CA LEU A 394 15.18 -22.37 30.22
C LEU A 394 14.75 -20.92 29.91
N GLY A 395 13.48 -20.65 29.59
CA GLY A 395 12.99 -19.31 29.24
C GLY A 395 13.54 -18.77 27.90
N LYS A 396 14.28 -19.59 27.15
CA LYS A 396 14.90 -19.22 25.87
C LYS A 396 13.93 -19.43 24.71
N ALA A 397 12.89 -18.61 24.68
CA ALA A 397 12.15 -18.33 23.45
C ALA A 397 12.82 -17.23 22.61
N THR A 398 14.08 -16.87 22.88
CA THR A 398 14.85 -15.95 22.07
C THR A 398 15.62 -16.73 21.01
N SER A 399 15.36 -16.39 19.75
CA SER A 399 16.14 -16.77 18.57
C SER A 399 17.59 -16.26 18.58
N GLU A 400 18.10 -15.81 19.73
CA GLU A 400 19.38 -15.11 19.87
C GLU A 400 20.44 -15.96 20.57
N GLU A 401 20.07 -16.98 21.36
CA GLU A 401 21.05 -17.76 22.15
C GLU A 401 21.26 -19.21 21.65
N ASN A 402 20.81 -19.55 20.45
CA ASN A 402 21.11 -20.86 19.84
C ASN A 402 22.39 -20.77 18.98
N ASN A 403 23.54 -20.89 19.63
CA ASN A 403 24.87 -20.76 19.05
C ASN A 403 25.33 -21.93 18.16
N PHE A 404 24.57 -23.00 17.95
CA PHE A 404 25.11 -24.14 17.16
C PHE A 404 24.95 -24.02 15.64
N PHE A 405 23.77 -23.62 15.14
CA PHE A 405 23.51 -23.57 13.68
C PHE A 405 23.92 -22.23 13.04
N ARG A 406 23.94 -21.14 13.80
CA ARG A 406 24.51 -19.87 13.34
C ARG A 406 26.03 -19.94 13.25
N GLU A 407 26.69 -20.75 14.07
CA GLU A 407 28.14 -20.90 14.03
C GLU A 407 28.65 -21.44 12.69
N GLU A 408 27.95 -22.34 11.98
CA GLU A 408 28.42 -22.79 10.66
C GLU A 408 28.32 -21.70 9.60
N LYS A 409 27.20 -20.96 9.50
CA LYS A 409 27.10 -19.81 8.57
C LYS A 409 28.04 -18.65 8.93
N ILE A 410 28.24 -18.40 10.23
CA ILE A 410 29.19 -17.39 10.72
C ILE A 410 30.64 -17.87 10.49
N ARG A 411 30.90 -19.18 10.61
CA ARG A 411 32.19 -19.79 10.27
C ARG A 411 32.42 -19.72 8.77
N GLU A 412 31.46 -20.04 7.92
CA GLU A 412 31.53 -19.85 6.46
C GLU A 412 31.86 -18.39 6.12
N LEU A 413 31.15 -17.41 6.69
CA LEU A 413 31.43 -15.97 6.49
C LEU A 413 32.81 -15.54 7.02
N LYS A 414 33.32 -16.18 8.09
CA LYS A 414 34.69 -15.94 8.61
C LYS A 414 35.76 -16.66 7.79
N ILE A 415 35.44 -17.82 7.21
CA ILE A 415 36.32 -18.66 6.40
C ILE A 415 36.45 -18.06 4.99
N GLU A 416 35.38 -17.49 4.42
CA GLU A 416 35.38 -16.75 3.15
C GLU A 416 36.43 -15.63 3.09
N LYS A 417 36.74 -15.00 4.24
CA LYS A 417 37.78 -13.95 4.32
C LYS A 417 39.22 -14.48 4.36
N ASN A 418 39.44 -15.76 4.67
CA ASN A 418 40.77 -16.35 4.93
C ASN A 418 40.99 -17.65 4.11
N PHE A 419 40.59 -17.68 2.84
CA PHE A 419 40.48 -18.91 2.04
C PHE A 419 41.77 -19.66 1.71
N ALA A 420 42.95 -19.24 2.20
CA ALA A 420 44.21 -19.84 1.79
C ALA A 420 44.78 -20.94 2.71
N GLN A 421 44.34 -21.15 3.97
CA GLN A 421 45.19 -21.92 4.92
C GLN A 421 44.52 -22.87 5.94
N LYS A 422 43.25 -23.31 5.83
CA LYS A 422 42.72 -24.29 6.81
C LYS A 422 41.95 -25.48 6.20
N PRO A 423 42.25 -26.73 6.61
CA PRO A 423 41.54 -27.90 6.09
C PRO A 423 40.11 -27.98 6.64
N ILE A 424 39.16 -28.26 5.75
CA ILE A 424 37.75 -28.46 6.07
C ILE A 424 37.61 -29.70 6.97
N LYS A 425 37.28 -29.52 8.25
CA LYS A 425 36.89 -30.62 9.14
C LYS A 425 35.45 -31.05 8.80
N LYS A 426 35.30 -32.10 7.99
CA LYS A 426 33.99 -32.73 7.74
C LYS A 426 33.59 -33.59 8.94
N PHE A 427 32.40 -33.38 9.49
CA PHE A 427 31.87 -34.18 10.60
C PHE A 427 31.31 -35.50 10.06
N TYR A 428 32.01 -36.60 10.32
CA TYR A 428 31.53 -37.96 10.08
C TYR A 428 31.58 -38.74 11.39
N VAL A 429 30.61 -39.62 11.61
CA VAL A 429 30.64 -40.58 12.72
C VAL A 429 31.41 -41.81 12.26
N CYS A 430 32.57 -42.07 12.86
CA CYS A 430 33.42 -43.23 12.57
C CYS A 430 33.61 -44.08 13.84
N LYS A 431 33.74 -45.41 13.70
CA LYS A 431 33.97 -46.32 14.83
C LYS A 431 35.25 -46.03 15.63
N LYS A 432 36.25 -45.34 15.07
CA LYS A 432 37.49 -44.92 15.76
C LYS A 432 37.85 -43.48 15.41
N ASN A 433 37.95 -42.61 16.41
CA ASN A 433 38.33 -41.21 16.27
C ASN A 433 39.86 -41.05 16.11
N LYS A 434 40.41 -41.35 14.92
CA LYS A 434 41.79 -40.95 14.58
C LYS A 434 41.77 -39.56 13.93
N LYS A 435 42.50 -38.60 14.50
CA LYS A 435 42.51 -37.16 14.16
C LYS A 435 43.10 -36.79 12.77
N THR A 436 43.32 -37.74 11.87
CA THR A 436 43.91 -37.47 10.55
C THR A 436 42.96 -37.92 9.43
N LEU A 437 42.64 -36.99 8.51
CA LEU A 437 41.90 -37.27 7.28
C LEU A 437 42.68 -38.31 6.48
N LYS A 438 42.19 -39.56 6.41
CA LYS A 438 42.77 -40.57 5.52
C LYS A 438 42.36 -40.28 4.09
N ILE A 439 43.30 -39.88 3.25
CA ILE A 439 43.11 -39.82 1.80
C ILE A 439 43.08 -41.26 1.30
N LYS A 440 41.94 -41.71 0.77
CA LYS A 440 41.87 -42.97 0.03
C LYS A 440 42.46 -42.74 -1.35
N LEU A 441 43.64 -43.29 -1.62
CA LEU A 441 44.21 -43.35 -2.98
C LEU A 441 43.21 -44.10 -3.88
N LYS A 442 42.76 -43.45 -4.95
CA LYS A 442 41.80 -44.04 -5.90
C LYS A 442 42.46 -44.72 -7.10
N ASN A 443 43.75 -44.49 -7.37
CA ASN A 443 44.47 -45.07 -8.50
C ASN A 443 45.75 -45.77 -8.00
N LEU A 444 45.75 -47.10 -8.01
CA LEU A 444 46.95 -47.93 -7.98
C LEU A 444 47.26 -48.28 -9.44
N ASN A 445 48.17 -47.55 -10.07
CA ASN A 445 48.67 -47.98 -11.37
C ASN A 445 49.77 -49.02 -11.15
N ILE A 446 49.45 -50.23 -11.60
CA ILE A 446 50.36 -51.34 -11.88
C ILE A 446 51.53 -50.81 -12.70
N LEU A 447 52.76 -50.99 -12.20
CA LEU A 447 53.94 -51.37 -12.99
C LEU A 447 55.13 -51.57 -12.03
N ASN A 448 55.55 -52.83 -11.96
CA ASN A 448 56.85 -53.25 -11.47
C ASN A 448 57.96 -52.50 -12.21
N THR A 449 58.95 -51.96 -11.49
CA THR A 449 60.38 -52.26 -11.67
C THR A 449 61.24 -51.39 -10.74
N SER A 450 62.04 -52.09 -9.94
CA SER A 450 63.40 -51.75 -9.48
C SER A 450 63.73 -50.38 -8.88
N SER A 451 64.26 -50.51 -7.66
CA SER A 451 65.48 -49.86 -7.15
C SER A 451 65.41 -48.39 -6.73
N THR A 452 65.57 -48.26 -5.41
CA THR A 452 66.58 -47.42 -4.75
C THR A 452 66.34 -45.91 -4.61
N ILE A 453 66.40 -45.51 -3.33
CA ILE A 453 67.19 -44.38 -2.80
C ILE A 453 66.46 -43.01 -2.65
N LEU A 454 66.55 -42.50 -1.41
CA LEU A 454 66.37 -41.13 -0.86
C LEU A 454 65.05 -40.90 -0.10
N LYS A 455 65.01 -41.07 1.23
CA LYS A 455 65.58 -40.21 2.30
C LYS A 455 65.22 -38.72 2.16
N LYS A 456 64.47 -38.28 3.18
CA LYS A 456 64.52 -37.00 3.90
C LYS A 456 63.87 -35.75 3.26
N ASN A 457 62.95 -35.22 4.07
CA ASN A 457 62.69 -33.82 4.38
C ASN A 457 62.18 -32.92 3.25
N PHE A 458 60.91 -32.51 3.33
CA PHE A 458 60.48 -31.16 3.72
C PHE A 458 59.02 -31.18 4.17
#